data_AF-I4BMW5-F1
#
_entry.id   AF-I4BMW5-F1
#
_cell.length_a   1.000
_cell.length_b   1.000
_cell.length_c   1.000
_cell.angle_alpha   90.00
_cell.angle_beta   90.00
_cell.angle_gamma   90.00
#
_symmetry.space_group_name_H-M   'P 1'
#
loop_
_entity.id
_entity.type
_entity.pdbx_description
1 polymer ?
#
loop_
_entity_poly.entity_id
_entity_poly.type
_entity_poly.pdbx_seq_one_letter_code
_entity_poly.pdbx_strand_id
1 'polypeptide(L)'
;MFDPGHAFRRAFSWLPAQLASQSDAPVGPRQFGSTEHLSIEAIAAFVDGELRMTAHLRAAHHLSLCSECAMEVDAQRQAREALRDSCPVAMPSSLLGLLSQIPNRPPAETPEPIDTPQLADGVQRARRKRR
;
A
#
# COMPACT_ATOMS: atom_id res chain seq x y z
N MET A 1 -37.92 19.99 -48.85
CA MET A 1 -36.50 19.63 -48.76
C MET A 1 -35.95 20.36 -47.54
N PHE A 2 -35.90 19.67 -46.40
CA PHE A 2 -35.46 20.21 -45.11
C PHE A 2 -34.12 19.54 -44.81
N ASP A 3 -33.07 20.33 -44.63
CA ASP A 3 -31.73 19.89 -44.27
C ASP A 3 -31.55 20.05 -42.75
N PRO A 4 -31.48 18.96 -41.96
CA PRO A 4 -31.33 19.04 -40.52
C PRO A 4 -29.91 18.68 -40.13
N GLY A 5 -29.04 19.68 -40.07
CA GLY A 5 -27.74 19.52 -39.45
C GLY A 5 -26.94 20.79 -39.56
N HIS A 6 -26.78 21.53 -38.45
CA HIS A 6 -25.63 22.41 -38.16
C HIS A 6 -25.83 23.27 -36.89
N ALA A 7 -26.50 22.74 -35.86
CA ALA A 7 -26.76 23.52 -34.64
C ALA A 7 -26.25 22.85 -33.35
N PHE A 8 -25.03 22.29 -33.36
CA PHE A 8 -24.30 21.97 -32.12
C PHE A 8 -22.79 22.09 -32.29
N ARG A 9 -22.32 23.23 -32.82
CA ARG A 9 -20.92 23.64 -32.67
C ARG A 9 -20.85 25.15 -32.52
N ARG A 10 -20.70 25.65 -31.29
CA ARG A 10 -19.98 26.89 -30.95
C ARG A 10 -20.09 27.17 -29.45
N ALA A 11 -19.11 26.70 -28.68
CA ALA A 11 -18.76 27.31 -27.38
C ALA A 11 -17.34 26.97 -26.86
N PHE A 12 -16.42 26.39 -27.64
CA PHE A 12 -15.03 26.20 -27.20
C PHE A 12 -14.03 26.32 -28.37
N SER A 13 -13.84 27.54 -28.87
CA SER A 13 -12.91 27.85 -29.97
C SER A 13 -11.65 28.60 -29.50
N TRP A 14 -11.18 28.37 -28.27
CA TRP A 14 -10.06 29.10 -27.66
C TRP A 14 -9.00 28.21 -26.99
N LEU A 15 -8.78 27.00 -27.52
CA LEU A 15 -7.59 26.19 -27.20
C LEU A 15 -6.94 25.70 -28.50
N PRO A 16 -5.61 25.84 -28.67
CA PRO A 16 -4.93 25.38 -29.87
C PRO A 16 -5.07 23.86 -29.99
N ALA A 17 -5.70 23.39 -31.08
CA ALA A 17 -5.91 21.98 -31.39
C ALA A 17 -4.62 21.19 -31.72
N GLN A 18 -3.45 21.76 -31.42
CA GLN A 18 -2.14 21.25 -31.85
C GLN A 18 -1.49 20.27 -30.85
N LEU A 19 -2.17 19.92 -29.75
CA LEU A 19 -1.70 18.88 -28.81
C LEU A 19 -2.61 17.64 -28.72
N ALA A 20 -3.65 17.55 -29.54
CA ALA A 20 -4.45 16.34 -29.64
C ALA A 20 -3.92 15.46 -30.77
N SER A 21 -2.84 14.71 -30.51
CA SER A 21 -2.56 13.49 -31.28
C SER A 21 -3.59 12.44 -30.86
N GLN A 22 -4.83 12.58 -31.33
CA GLN A 22 -5.82 11.51 -31.25
C GLN A 22 -5.51 10.53 -32.40
N SER A 23 -4.55 9.65 -32.14
CA SER A 23 -4.34 8.49 -33.01
C SER A 23 -5.55 7.57 -32.85
N ASP A 24 -6.35 7.41 -33.90
CA ASP A 24 -7.55 6.55 -33.95
C ASP A 24 -7.20 5.05 -34.06
N ALA A 25 -5.97 4.69 -33.65
CA ALA A 25 -5.50 3.32 -33.61
C ALA A 25 -6.06 2.64 -32.35
N PRO A 26 -6.43 1.34 -32.42
CA PRO A 26 -6.81 0.60 -31.23
C PRO A 26 -5.65 0.67 -30.23
N VAL A 27 -5.88 1.34 -29.10
CA VAL A 27 -4.89 1.44 -28.04
C VAL A 27 -4.69 0.02 -27.51
N GLY A 28 -3.55 -0.58 -27.83
CA GLY A 28 -3.15 -1.86 -27.24
C GLY A 28 -3.10 -1.77 -25.71
N PRO A 29 -2.98 -2.90 -25.00
CA PRO A 29 -2.91 -2.90 -23.54
C PRO A 29 -1.83 -1.91 -23.08
N ARG A 30 -2.18 -1.07 -22.09
CA ARG A 30 -1.29 -0.04 -21.55
C ARG A 30 0.01 -0.71 -21.08
N GLN A 31 1.14 -0.32 -21.68
CA GLN A 31 2.45 -0.75 -21.21
C GLN A 31 2.90 0.19 -20.10
N PHE A 32 3.39 -0.36 -18.99
CA PHE A 32 3.94 0.38 -17.87
C PHE A 32 5.44 0.53 -18.07
N GLY A 33 5.98 1.72 -17.79
CA GLY A 33 7.43 1.89 -17.68
C GLY A 33 7.93 1.34 -16.35
N SER A 34 9.22 0.99 -16.26
CA SER A 34 9.80 0.36 -15.05
C SER A 34 9.63 1.15 -13.74
N THR A 35 9.39 2.47 -13.81
CA THR A 35 9.13 3.32 -12.64
C THR A 35 7.66 3.52 -12.31
N GLU A 36 6.75 3.03 -13.17
CA GLU A 36 5.30 3.16 -12.97
C GLU A 36 4.68 2.00 -12.16
N HIS A 37 5.47 0.97 -11.87
CA HIS A 37 5.07 -0.18 -11.07
C HIS A 37 4.94 0.16 -9.59
N LEU A 38 4.15 -0.64 -8.86
CA LEU A 38 4.11 -0.55 -7.40
C LEU A 38 5.49 -0.84 -6.83
N SER A 39 5.90 -0.09 -5.81
CA SER A 39 7.11 -0.41 -5.06
C SER A 39 6.94 -1.73 -4.30
N ILE A 40 8.04 -2.41 -4.02
CA ILE A 40 8.05 -3.66 -3.24
C ILE A 40 7.37 -3.46 -1.87
N GLU A 41 7.61 -2.32 -1.22
CA GLU A 41 6.95 -1.97 0.04
C GLU A 41 5.43 -1.82 -0.12
N ALA A 42 4.95 -1.25 -1.24
CA ALA A 42 3.53 -1.10 -1.51
C ALA A 42 2.86 -2.45 -1.80
N ILE A 43 3.57 -3.37 -2.48
CA ILE A 43 3.10 -4.75 -2.72
C ILE A 43 2.95 -5.49 -1.39
N ALA A 44 3.97 -5.46 -0.53
CA ALA A 44 3.93 -6.09 0.79
C ALA A 44 2.78 -5.53 1.64
N ALA A 45 2.67 -4.20 1.76
CA ALA A 45 1.60 -3.55 2.51
C ALA A 45 0.20 -3.83 1.95
N PHE A 46 0.06 -4.00 0.62
CA PHE A 46 -1.22 -4.38 0.00
C PHE A 46 -1.61 -5.81 0.36
N VAL A 47 -0.65 -6.74 0.32
CA VAL A 47 -0.87 -8.17 0.62
C VAL A 47 -1.20 -8.39 2.10
N ASP A 48 -0.54 -7.65 2.99
CA ASP A 48 -0.79 -7.73 4.42
C ASP A 48 -2.03 -6.94 4.88
N GLY A 49 -2.60 -6.09 4.00
CA GLY A 49 -3.78 -5.30 4.30
C GLY A 49 -3.51 -4.02 5.11
N GLU A 50 -2.25 -3.58 5.15
CA GLU A 50 -1.78 -2.44 5.96
C GLU A 50 -1.90 -1.09 5.23
N LEU A 51 -2.31 -1.09 3.97
CA LEU A 51 -2.58 0.15 3.24
C LEU A 51 -3.87 0.82 3.72
N ARG A 52 -3.81 2.15 3.90
CA ARG A 52 -5.02 2.97 4.07
C ARG A 52 -5.93 2.82 2.86
N MET A 53 -7.24 2.95 3.08
CA MET A 53 -8.29 2.74 2.06
C MET A 53 -7.99 3.41 0.70
N THR A 54 -7.58 4.68 0.70
CA THR A 54 -7.28 5.40 -0.55
C THR A 54 -6.08 4.83 -1.31
N ALA A 55 -5.04 4.39 -0.61
CA ALA A 55 -3.88 3.74 -1.20
C ALA A 55 -4.24 2.32 -1.68
N HIS A 56 -5.05 1.60 -0.91
CA HIS A 56 -5.55 0.29 -1.28
C HIS A 56 -6.34 0.33 -2.60
N LEU A 57 -7.30 1.25 -2.75
CA LEU A 57 -8.08 1.38 -3.99
C LEU A 57 -7.20 1.73 -5.21
N ARG A 58 -6.18 2.58 -5.02
CA ARG A 58 -5.23 2.91 -6.08
C ARG A 58 -4.39 1.70 -6.49
N ALA A 59 -3.91 0.92 -5.51
CA ALA A 59 -3.17 -0.30 -5.77
C ALA A 59 -4.06 -1.32 -6.49
N ALA A 60 -5.28 -1.57 -6.00
CA ALA A 60 -6.23 -2.48 -6.63
C ALA A 60 -6.54 -2.10 -8.09
N HIS A 61 -6.76 -0.80 -8.35
CA HIS A 61 -6.93 -0.30 -9.71
C HIS A 61 -5.68 -0.54 -10.57
N HIS A 62 -4.47 -0.29 -10.05
CA HIS A 62 -3.23 -0.57 -10.78
C HIS A 62 -3.08 -2.07 -11.11
N LEU A 63 -3.39 -2.97 -10.16
CA LEU A 63 -3.33 -4.42 -10.39
C LEU A 63 -4.30 -4.89 -11.49
N SER A 64 -5.44 -4.22 -11.65
CA SER A 64 -6.38 -4.53 -12.75
C SER A 64 -5.84 -4.19 -14.14
N LEU A 65 -4.81 -3.34 -14.20
CA LEU A 65 -4.21 -2.86 -15.44
C LEU A 65 -2.81 -3.44 -15.70
N CYS A 66 -2.07 -3.79 -14.65
CA CYS A 66 -0.68 -4.25 -14.72
C CYS A 66 -0.56 -5.71 -14.25
N SER A 67 -0.35 -6.63 -15.21
CA SER A 67 -0.17 -8.06 -14.92
C SER A 67 1.11 -8.38 -14.15
N GLU A 68 2.19 -7.62 -14.36
CA GLU A 68 3.45 -7.81 -13.65
C GLU A 68 3.29 -7.55 -12.15
N CYS A 69 2.65 -6.44 -11.76
CA CYS A 69 2.37 -6.19 -10.35
C CYS A 69 1.37 -7.18 -9.75
N ALA A 70 0.43 -7.71 -10.55
CA ALA A 70 -0.47 -8.76 -10.10
C ALA A 70 0.30 -10.05 -9.78
N MET A 71 1.25 -10.44 -10.64
CA MET A 71 2.12 -11.61 -10.40
C MET A 71 2.97 -11.44 -9.14
N GLU A 72 3.54 -10.26 -8.90
CA GLU A 72 4.31 -9.98 -7.69
C GLU A 72 3.46 -10.08 -6.41
N VAL A 73 2.22 -9.58 -6.47
CA VAL A 73 1.24 -9.74 -5.36
C VAL A 73 0.94 -11.22 -5.09
N ASP A 74 0.75 -12.02 -6.14
CA ASP A 74 0.48 -13.46 -6.00
C ASP A 74 1.69 -14.22 -5.46
N ALA A 75 2.91 -13.87 -5.88
CA ALA A 75 4.14 -14.44 -5.34
C ALA A 75 4.26 -14.14 -3.83
N GLN A 76 3.96 -12.91 -3.42
CA GLN A 76 4.03 -12.52 -2.02
C GLN A 76 2.94 -13.16 -1.15
N ARG A 77 1.75 -13.39 -1.71
CA ARG A 77 0.68 -14.18 -1.06
C ARG A 77 1.12 -15.62 -0.83
N GLN A 78 1.70 -16.27 -1.83
CA GLN A 78 2.24 -17.63 -1.72
C GLN A 78 3.33 -17.71 -0.66
N ALA A 79 4.26 -16.75 -0.63
CA ALA A 79 5.29 -16.68 0.41
C ALA A 79 4.68 -16.57 1.81
N ARG A 80 3.65 -15.73 1.99
CA ARG A 80 2.94 -15.58 3.27
C ARG A 80 2.21 -16.85 3.69
N GLU A 81 1.60 -17.57 2.77
CA GLU A 81 0.95 -18.86 3.03
C GLU A 81 1.97 -19.93 3.43
N ALA A 82 3.06 -20.05 2.68
CA ALA A 82 4.15 -20.97 3.01
C ALA A 82 4.73 -20.72 4.41
N LEU A 83 4.88 -19.45 4.82
CA LEU A 83 5.32 -19.10 6.17
C LEU A 83 4.31 -19.51 7.24
N ARG A 84 3.01 -19.32 6.98
CA ARG A 84 1.94 -19.74 7.92
C ARG A 84 1.88 -21.26 8.09
N ASP A 85 2.17 -22.00 7.03
CA ASP A 85 2.14 -23.47 7.05
C ASP A 85 3.42 -24.11 7.60
N SER A 86 4.53 -23.36 7.62
CA SER A 86 5.87 -23.89 7.91
C SER A 86 6.05 -24.52 9.29
N CYS A 87 5.48 -23.96 10.36
CA CYS A 87 5.35 -24.58 11.68
C CYS A 87 4.61 -23.62 12.63
N PRO A 88 3.68 -24.09 13.47
CA PRO A 88 3.16 -23.26 14.56
C PRO A 88 4.28 -22.94 15.57
N VAL A 89 4.51 -21.64 15.80
CA VAL A 89 5.35 -21.19 16.91
C VAL A 89 4.63 -21.52 18.22
N ALA A 90 5.05 -22.57 18.89
CA ALA A 90 4.49 -22.97 20.17
C ALA A 90 5.01 -22.07 21.30
N MET A 91 4.10 -21.65 22.20
CA MET A 91 4.49 -20.92 23.40
C MET A 91 5.23 -21.87 24.36
N PRO A 92 6.42 -21.51 24.86
CA PRO A 92 7.08 -22.28 25.91
C PRO A 92 6.19 -22.36 27.16
N SER A 93 6.08 -23.55 27.77
CA SER A 93 5.24 -23.78 28.96
C SER A 93 5.63 -22.90 30.15
N SER A 94 6.92 -22.59 30.29
CA SER A 94 7.43 -21.65 31.28
C SER A 94 6.88 -20.24 31.10
N LEU A 95 6.83 -19.75 29.85
CA LEU A 95 6.29 -18.43 29.53
C LEU A 95 4.77 -18.39 29.76
N LEU A 96 4.05 -19.43 29.36
CA LEU A 96 2.62 -19.56 29.66
C LEU A 96 2.35 -19.53 31.17
N GLY A 97 3.17 -20.24 31.96
CA GLY A 97 3.11 -20.22 33.41
C GLY A 97 3.32 -18.82 34.01
N LEU A 98 4.28 -18.06 33.50
CA LEU A 98 4.51 -16.67 33.93
C LEU A 98 3.36 -15.73 33.52
N LEU A 99 2.86 -15.83 32.28
CA LEU A 99 1.74 -15.02 31.80
C LEU A 99 0.45 -15.30 32.61
N SER A 100 0.20 -16.56 32.99
CA SER A 100 -0.96 -16.94 33.80
C SER A 100 -0.97 -16.31 35.20
N GLN A 101 0.19 -15.86 35.69
CA GLN A 101 0.34 -15.25 37.01
C GLN A 101 0.17 -13.72 36.99
N ILE A 102 0.02 -13.08 35.82
CA ILE A 102 -0.16 -11.63 35.69
C ILE A 102 -1.27 -11.08 36.61
N PRO A 103 -2.48 -11.69 36.69
CA PRO A 103 -3.55 -11.18 37.54
C PRO A 103 -3.20 -11.18 39.04
N ASN A 104 -2.29 -12.05 39.46
CA ASN A 104 -1.89 -12.25 40.86
C ASN A 104 -0.61 -11.47 41.21
N ARG A 105 0.01 -10.79 40.24
CA ARG A 105 1.23 -10.03 40.48
C ARG A 105 0.84 -8.67 41.09
N PRO A 106 1.29 -8.34 42.32
CA PRO A 106 1.09 -7.00 42.83
C PRO A 106 1.79 -6.02 41.87
N PRO A 107 1.24 -4.80 41.67
CA PRO A 107 1.94 -3.76 40.94
C PRO A 107 3.36 -3.65 41.49
N ALA A 108 4.36 -3.82 40.62
CA ALA A 108 5.73 -3.63 41.06
C ALA A 108 5.83 -2.18 41.56
N GLU A 109 6.23 -2.00 42.82
CA GLU A 109 6.69 -0.69 43.28
C GLU A 109 7.78 -0.26 42.31
N THR A 110 7.54 0.84 41.59
CA THR A 110 8.50 1.41 40.65
C THR A 110 9.82 1.60 41.40
N PRO A 111 10.88 0.83 41.07
CA PRO A 111 12.19 1.23 41.51
C PRO A 111 12.51 2.56 40.80
N GLU A 112 13.01 3.52 41.57
CA GLU A 112 13.59 4.78 41.08
C GLU A 112 14.40 4.55 39.81
N PRO A 113 14.35 5.48 38.83
CA PRO A 113 14.93 5.25 37.51
C PRO A 113 16.44 5.03 37.61
N ILE A 114 16.86 3.78 37.41
CA ILE A 114 18.25 3.45 37.09
C ILE A 114 18.37 3.60 35.58
N ASP A 115 19.24 4.52 35.16
CA ASP A 115 19.61 4.79 33.77
C ASP A 115 20.05 3.49 33.06
N THR A 116 19.12 2.81 32.39
CA THR A 116 19.44 1.73 31.46
C THR A 116 19.70 2.30 30.05
N PRO A 117 20.87 2.01 29.44
CA PRO A 117 21.20 2.53 28.12
C PRO A 117 20.36 1.86 27.03
N GLN A 118 19.56 2.70 26.36
CA GLN A 118 19.24 2.71 24.92
C GLN A 118 19.18 1.33 24.20
N LEU A 119 17.98 0.77 24.09
CA LEU A 119 17.65 -0.20 23.05
C LEU A 119 16.95 0.53 21.88
N ALA A 120 17.68 0.62 20.76
CA ALA A 120 17.28 1.01 19.41
C ALA A 120 16.32 2.22 19.26
N ASP A 121 16.95 3.36 18.97
CA ASP A 121 16.38 4.65 18.62
C ASP A 121 15.42 4.55 17.41
N GLY A 122 14.12 4.65 17.69
CA GLY A 122 13.09 4.78 16.66
C GLY A 122 13.05 6.21 16.15
N VAL A 123 13.57 6.41 14.93
CA VAL A 123 13.53 7.64 14.10
C VAL A 123 12.48 8.66 14.57
N GLN A 124 12.96 9.67 15.31
CA GLN A 124 12.24 10.89 15.66
C GLN A 124 11.80 11.60 14.37
N ARG A 125 10.52 11.44 13.98
CA ARG A 125 9.93 12.20 12.88
C ARG A 125 9.81 13.67 13.28
N ALA A 126 10.83 14.45 12.94
CA ALA A 126 10.83 15.90 13.06
C ALA A 126 9.64 16.50 12.28
N ARG A 127 8.64 16.96 13.02
CA ARG A 127 7.49 17.72 12.52
C ARG A 127 7.97 19.08 12.01
N ARG A 128 8.39 19.16 10.74
CA ARG A 128 8.65 20.44 10.05
C ARG A 128 7.35 21.23 9.95
N LYS A 129 7.21 22.29 10.76
CA LYS A 129 6.20 23.33 10.58
C LYS A 129 6.51 24.09 9.29
N ARG A 130 5.63 23.99 8.28
CA ARG A 130 5.63 24.89 7.14
C ARG A 130 5.11 26.26 7.61
N ARG A 131 5.92 27.29 7.40
CA ARG A 131 5.49 28.68 7.33
C ARG A 131 4.78 28.91 6.00
#